data_AF-A0A1S7LGM0-F1
#
_entry.id   AF-A0A1S7LGM0-F1
#
_cell.length_a   1.000
_cell.length_b   1.000
_cell.length_c   1.000
_cell.angle_alpha   90.00
_cell.angle_beta   90.00
_cell.angle_gamma   90.00
#
_symmetry.space_group_name_H-M   'P 1'
#
loop_
_entity.id
_entity.type
_entity.pdbx_description
1 polymer ?
#
loop_
_entity_poly.entity_id
_entity_poly.type
_entity_poly.pdbx_seq_one_letter_code
_entity_poly.pdbx_strand_id
1 'polypeptide(L)'
;MQAQRRAAEAEQKRLKAEQQAKQKHRRVAAIYRGEAGHFGDLIRVSILKGSMKFGGKHRAIHPAAFKLADGEHKEITFYSDRGRHLKVWVAYAEGTLLFDTGRQRNRDAKRIAYTPKWRKGQHYRGITLDRGSHSQAQGLELAIQVIRHLRH
;
A
#
# COMPACT_ATOMS: atom_id res chain seq x y z
N MET A 1 -8.97 12.29 41.64
CA MET A 1 -8.91 13.29 40.54
C MET A 1 -8.02 12.92 39.36
N GLN A 2 -6.81 12.34 39.52
CA GLN A 2 -5.95 11.98 38.38
C GLN A 2 -6.52 10.88 37.46
N ALA A 3 -7.24 9.90 38.00
CA ALA A 3 -7.87 8.82 37.23
C ALA A 3 -8.95 9.33 36.26
N GLN A 4 -9.78 10.29 36.68
CA GLN A 4 -10.83 10.89 35.86
C GLN A 4 -10.26 11.72 34.70
N ARG A 5 -9.17 12.48 34.93
CA ARG A 5 -8.48 13.23 33.86
C ARG A 5 -7.88 12.30 32.80
N ARG A 6 -7.23 11.20 33.23
CA ARG A 6 -6.68 10.19 32.30
C ARG A 6 -7.78 9.50 31.48
N ALA A 7 -8.92 9.19 32.09
CA ALA A 7 -10.05 8.58 31.39
C ALA A 7 -10.64 9.55 30.33
N ALA A 8 -10.87 10.82 30.69
CA ALA A 8 -11.37 11.83 29.75
C ALA A 8 -10.39 12.10 28.60
N GLU A 9 -9.08 12.17 28.87
CA GLU A 9 -8.05 12.31 27.83
C GLU A 9 -8.00 11.10 26.89
N ALA A 10 -8.10 9.88 27.43
CA ALA A 10 -8.13 8.66 26.63
C ALA A 10 -9.37 8.62 25.74
N GLU A 11 -10.54 8.99 26.26
CA GLU A 11 -11.78 9.07 25.51
C GLU A 11 -11.70 10.12 24.39
N GLN A 12 -11.21 11.33 24.68
CA GLN A 12 -10.99 12.38 23.67
C GLN A 12 -10.01 11.95 22.57
N LYS A 13 -8.92 11.25 22.94
CA LYS A 13 -7.99 10.68 21.96
C LYS A 13 -8.66 9.62 21.08
N ARG A 14 -9.50 8.76 21.65
CA ARG A 14 -10.24 7.74 20.90
C ARG A 14 -11.24 8.37 19.92
N LEU A 15 -12.02 9.35 20.37
CA LEU A 15 -12.99 10.05 19.53
C LEU A 15 -12.30 10.76 18.36
N LYS A 16 -11.19 11.47 18.62
CA LYS A 16 -10.39 12.13 17.57
C LYS A 16 -9.82 11.12 16.57
N ALA A 17 -9.27 10.00 17.06
CA ALA A 17 -8.71 8.96 16.19
C ALA A 17 -9.80 8.32 15.31
N GLU A 18 -11.00 8.09 15.85
CA GLU A 18 -12.13 7.55 15.10
C GLU A 18 -12.62 8.52 14.02
N GLN A 19 -12.74 9.81 14.36
CA GLN A 19 -13.10 10.86 13.40
C GLN A 19 -12.07 10.96 12.27
N GLN A 20 -10.77 10.96 12.61
CA GLN A 20 -9.69 10.97 11.63
C GLN A 20 -9.73 9.73 10.72
N ALA A 21 -9.97 8.55 11.28
CA ALA A 21 -10.11 7.32 10.50
C ALA A 21 -11.29 7.38 9.52
N LYS A 22 -12.45 7.89 9.98
CA LYS A 22 -13.64 8.10 9.13
C LYS A 22 -13.37 9.10 8.01
N GLN A 23 -12.76 10.24 8.32
CA GLN A 23 -12.40 11.26 7.32
C GLN A 23 -11.43 10.71 6.28
N LYS A 24 -10.40 9.98 6.73
CA LYS A 24 -9.44 9.31 5.85
C LYS A 24 -10.12 8.32 4.91
N HIS A 25 -11.01 7.48 5.43
CA HIS A 25 -11.75 6.52 4.62
C HIS A 25 -12.64 7.21 3.57
N ARG A 26 -13.33 8.29 3.96
CA ARG A 26 -14.13 9.11 3.03
C ARG A 26 -13.28 9.73 1.92
N ARG A 27 -12.12 10.29 2.26
CA ARG A 27 -11.19 10.88 1.28
C ARG A 27 -10.70 9.84 0.28
N VAL A 28 -10.25 8.67 0.76
CA VAL A 28 -9.82 7.56 -0.11
C VAL A 28 -10.94 7.16 -1.06
N ALA A 29 -12.16 6.97 -0.56
CA ALA A 29 -13.30 6.62 -1.39
C ALA A 29 -13.63 7.69 -2.45
N ALA A 30 -13.53 8.97 -2.10
CA ALA A 30 -13.72 10.08 -3.04
C ALA A 30 -12.63 10.13 -4.13
N ILE A 31 -11.37 9.84 -3.79
CA ILE A 31 -10.27 9.70 -4.76
C ILE A 31 -10.55 8.56 -5.74
N TYR A 32 -11.02 7.41 -5.25
CA TYR A 32 -11.39 6.28 -6.10
C TYR A 32 -12.52 6.61 -7.09
N ARG A 33 -13.48 7.46 -6.68
CA ARG A 33 -14.57 7.93 -7.54
C ARG A 33 -14.17 9.10 -8.46
N GLY A 34 -13.01 9.70 -8.22
CA GLY A 34 -12.55 10.91 -8.90
C GLY A 34 -13.30 12.19 -8.53
N GLU A 35 -13.94 12.20 -7.36
CA GLU A 35 -14.65 13.35 -6.79
C GLU A 35 -13.70 14.25 -5.97
N ALA A 36 -12.54 13.72 -5.60
CA ALA A 36 -11.52 14.43 -4.84
C ALA A 36 -10.13 13.94 -5.22
N GLY A 37 -9.12 14.67 -4.78
CA GLY A 37 -7.71 14.34 -4.98
C GLY A 37 -7.12 15.05 -6.19
N HIS A 38 -5.80 15.08 -6.22
CA HIS A 38 -5.02 15.67 -7.29
C HIS A 38 -4.55 14.61 -8.28
N PHE A 39 -4.06 15.08 -9.43
CA PHE A 39 -3.33 14.22 -10.33
C PHE A 39 -2.13 13.59 -9.60
N GLY A 40 -2.11 12.26 -9.51
CA GLY A 40 -1.10 11.52 -8.75
C GLY A 40 -1.64 10.87 -7.47
N ASP A 41 -2.84 11.25 -7.01
CA ASP A 41 -3.44 10.69 -5.79
C ASP A 41 -3.99 9.27 -5.99
N LEU A 42 -4.15 8.81 -7.23
CA LEU A 42 -4.55 7.43 -7.53
C LEU A 42 -3.52 6.78 -8.45
N ILE A 43 -2.97 5.65 -8.02
CA ILE A 43 -2.00 4.86 -8.79
C ILE A 43 -2.52 3.46 -9.06
N ARG A 44 -2.10 2.89 -10.19
CA ARG A 44 -2.14 1.46 -10.49
C ARG A 44 -0.76 0.89 -10.27
N VAL A 45 -0.67 -0.17 -9.48
CA VAL A 45 0.54 -0.97 -9.30
C VAL A 45 0.28 -2.32 -9.95
N SER A 46 1.16 -2.73 -10.86
CA SER A 46 1.11 -4.05 -11.50
C SER A 46 2.41 -4.79 -11.19
N ILE A 47 2.30 -5.94 -10.55
CA ILE A 47 3.39 -6.87 -10.31
C ILE A 47 3.38 -7.87 -11.45
N LEU A 48 4.40 -7.84 -12.29
CA LEU A 48 4.45 -8.55 -13.56
C LEU A 48 5.07 -9.94 -13.41
N LYS A 49 6.13 -10.05 -12.60
CA LYS A 49 6.82 -11.30 -12.30
C LYS A 49 7.66 -11.17 -11.04
N GLY A 50 8.27 -12.28 -10.65
CA GLY A 50 9.23 -12.40 -9.55
C GLY A 50 8.88 -13.58 -8.66
N SER A 51 9.57 -13.69 -7.53
CA SER A 51 9.29 -14.73 -6.54
C SER A 51 9.09 -14.15 -5.15
N MET A 52 8.25 -14.80 -4.35
CA MET A 52 8.01 -14.47 -2.94
C MET A 52 8.11 -15.71 -2.08
N LYS A 53 8.36 -15.55 -0.79
CA LYS A 53 8.50 -16.68 0.13
C LYS A 53 7.15 -17.15 0.65
N PHE A 54 6.74 -18.34 0.22
CA PHE A 54 5.53 -19.02 0.69
C PHE A 54 5.92 -20.22 1.53
N GLY A 55 5.55 -20.22 2.82
CA GLY A 55 5.83 -21.35 3.72
C GLY A 55 7.31 -21.74 3.75
N GLY A 56 8.21 -20.75 3.79
CA GLY A 56 9.66 -20.98 3.85
C GLY A 56 10.39 -21.08 2.51
N LYS A 57 9.70 -21.27 1.38
CA LYS A 57 10.33 -21.44 0.05
C LYS A 57 9.97 -20.30 -0.90
N HIS A 58 10.94 -19.81 -1.67
CA HIS A 58 10.67 -18.89 -2.76
C HIS A 58 9.92 -19.60 -3.88
N ARG A 59 8.83 -18.98 -4.34
CA ARG A 59 8.02 -19.47 -5.47
C ARG A 59 7.67 -18.31 -6.38
N ALA A 60 7.57 -18.62 -7.67
CA ALA A 60 7.08 -17.64 -8.64
C ALA A 60 5.66 -17.22 -8.28
N ILE A 61 5.39 -15.92 -8.38
CA ILE A 61 4.05 -15.38 -8.17
C ILE A 61 3.31 -15.24 -9.49
N HIS A 62 1.99 -15.39 -9.43
CA HIS A 62 1.13 -14.94 -10.51
C HIS A 62 1.17 -13.41 -10.60
N PRO A 63 1.10 -12.85 -11.83
CA PRO A 63 0.95 -11.42 -12.00
C PRO A 63 -0.28 -10.90 -11.26
N ALA A 64 -0.14 -9.74 -10.63
CA ALA A 64 -1.22 -9.11 -9.87
C ALA A 64 -1.25 -7.62 -10.16
N ALA A 65 -2.44 -7.03 -10.20
CA ALA A 65 -2.58 -5.59 -10.33
C ALA A 65 -3.61 -5.06 -9.35
N PHE A 66 -3.33 -3.91 -8.76
CA PHE A 66 -4.23 -3.25 -7.83
C PHE A 66 -4.07 -1.74 -7.92
N LYS A 67 -5.07 -1.03 -7.39
CA LYS A 67 -5.05 0.41 -7.27
C LYS A 67 -4.78 0.79 -5.82
N LEU A 68 -4.17 1.95 -5.63
CA LEU A 68 -4.00 2.59 -4.32
C LEU A 68 -4.27 4.09 -4.44
N ALA A 69 -5.13 4.58 -3.56
CA ALA A 69 -5.34 6.02 -3.36
C ALA A 69 -4.35 6.56 -2.32
N ASP A 70 -4.03 7.85 -2.40
CA ASP A 70 -3.14 8.49 -1.42
C ASP A 70 -3.75 8.45 -0.02
N GLY A 71 -2.91 8.08 0.94
CA GLY A 71 -3.29 7.76 2.32
C GLY A 71 -3.76 6.31 2.53
N GLU A 72 -4.05 5.53 1.48
CA GLU A 72 -4.58 4.17 1.62
C GLU A 72 -3.53 3.20 2.18
N HIS A 73 -4.00 2.24 2.99
CA HIS A 73 -3.23 1.10 3.48
C HIS A 73 -4.09 -0.15 3.29
N LYS A 74 -3.60 -1.11 2.50
CA LYS A 74 -4.41 -2.20 1.95
C LYS A 74 -3.65 -3.52 1.98
N GLU A 75 -4.36 -4.59 2.26
CA GLU A 75 -3.86 -5.95 2.14
C GLU A 75 -4.09 -6.48 0.73
N ILE A 76 -3.03 -6.99 0.09
CA ILE A 76 -3.07 -7.60 -1.23
C ILE A 76 -2.72 -9.08 -1.09
N THR A 77 -3.54 -9.96 -1.66
CA THR A 77 -3.27 -11.39 -1.71
C THR A 77 -2.49 -11.72 -2.98
N PHE A 78 -1.30 -12.27 -2.79
CA PHE A 78 -0.48 -12.83 -3.86
C PHE A 78 -0.62 -14.35 -3.89
N TYR A 79 -0.64 -14.91 -5.09
CA TYR A 79 -0.74 -16.35 -5.31
C TYR A 79 0.55 -16.86 -5.96
N SER A 80 1.03 -18.01 -5.51
CA SER A 80 2.11 -18.75 -6.16
C SER A 80 1.58 -19.62 -7.29
N ASP A 81 2.47 -19.99 -8.21
CA ASP A 81 2.28 -21.02 -9.25
C ASP A 81 1.73 -22.37 -8.75
N ARG A 82 1.93 -22.70 -7.47
CA ARG A 82 1.45 -23.95 -6.83
C ARG A 82 0.26 -23.77 -5.90
N GLY A 83 -0.55 -22.73 -6.12
CA GLY A 83 -1.81 -22.52 -5.38
C GLY A 83 -1.67 -22.07 -3.92
N ARG A 84 -0.45 -21.80 -3.42
CA ARG A 84 -0.24 -21.11 -2.13
C ARG A 84 -0.55 -19.63 -2.27
N HIS A 85 -0.95 -18.99 -1.17
CA HIS A 85 -1.18 -17.56 -1.12
C HIS A 85 -0.47 -16.90 0.08
N LEU A 86 -0.25 -15.60 -0.03
CA LEU A 86 0.37 -14.74 0.97
C LEU A 86 -0.32 -13.39 0.94
N LYS A 87 -0.60 -12.83 2.11
CA LYS A 87 -1.14 -11.48 2.28
C LYS A 87 -0.01 -10.51 2.55
N VAL A 88 0.03 -9.44 1.77
CA VAL A 88 1.05 -8.39 1.87
C VAL A 88 0.37 -7.06 2.05
N TRP A 89 0.79 -6.32 3.07
CA TRP A 89 0.30 -4.97 3.29
C TRP A 89 1.10 -3.99 2.45
N VAL A 90 0.38 -3.12 1.75
CA VAL A 90 0.93 -2.05 0.91
C VAL A 90 0.23 -0.73 1.25
N ALA A 91 0.96 0.37 1.16
CA ALA A 91 0.39 1.70 1.36
C ALA A 91 0.84 2.66 0.27
N TYR A 92 0.02 3.67 0.01
CA TYR A 92 0.42 4.83 -0.76
C TYR A 92 0.20 6.06 0.11
N ALA A 93 1.27 6.83 0.33
CA ALA A 93 1.20 8.00 1.21
C ALA A 93 2.18 9.05 0.74
N GLU A 94 1.69 10.27 0.55
CA GLU A 94 2.47 11.44 0.20
C GLU A 94 3.33 11.18 -1.05
N GLY A 95 2.71 10.55 -2.06
CA GLY A 95 3.40 10.21 -3.30
C GLY A 95 4.38 9.04 -3.20
N THR A 96 4.44 8.32 -2.07
CA THR A 96 5.35 7.18 -1.91
C THR A 96 4.60 5.87 -1.81
N LEU A 97 4.91 4.92 -2.70
CA LEU A 97 4.48 3.53 -2.57
C LEU A 97 5.35 2.85 -1.52
N LEU A 98 4.69 2.23 -0.54
CA LEU A 98 5.29 1.43 0.51
C LEU A 98 4.85 -0.02 0.33
N PHE A 99 5.80 -0.93 0.15
CA PHE A 99 5.54 -2.34 -0.08
C PHE A 99 6.04 -3.18 1.10
N ASP A 100 5.21 -4.12 1.55
CA ASP A 100 5.43 -4.96 2.75
C ASP A 100 5.52 -4.14 4.04
N THR A 101 4.53 -3.28 4.26
CA THR A 101 4.44 -2.42 5.43
C THR A 101 4.08 -3.14 6.71
N GLY A 102 3.60 -4.39 6.63
CA GLY A 102 2.89 -5.03 7.74
C GLY A 102 1.57 -4.34 8.08
N ARG A 103 0.82 -4.88 9.05
CA ARG A 103 -0.49 -4.35 9.47
C ARG A 103 -0.39 -2.95 10.13
N GLN A 104 0.77 -2.63 10.69
CA GLN A 104 1.13 -1.29 11.15
C GLN A 104 2.34 -0.85 10.33
N ARG A 105 2.37 0.40 9.83
CA ARG A 105 3.44 0.91 8.97
C ARG A 105 4.82 0.65 9.62
N ASN A 106 5.58 -0.29 9.05
CA ASN A 106 6.92 -0.61 9.49
C ASN A 106 7.99 0.30 8.85
N ARG A 107 9.17 0.34 9.45
CA ARG A 107 10.32 1.08 8.90
C ARG A 107 10.97 0.33 7.72
N ASP A 108 10.79 -0.99 7.64
CA ASP A 108 11.47 -1.85 6.66
C ASP A 108 10.74 -2.00 5.32
N ALA A 109 9.59 -1.34 5.15
CA ALA A 109 8.87 -1.32 3.88
C ALA A 109 9.77 -0.84 2.74
N LYS A 110 9.69 -1.51 1.59
CA LYS A 110 10.31 -1.02 0.37
C LYS A 110 9.59 0.24 -0.08
N ARG A 111 10.36 1.33 -0.22
CA ARG A 111 9.84 2.64 -0.62
C ARG A 111 10.15 2.90 -2.08
N ILE A 112 9.13 3.31 -2.83
CA ILE A 112 9.27 3.78 -4.21
C ILE A 112 8.56 5.13 -4.28
N ALA A 113 9.34 6.21 -4.28
CA ALA A 113 8.82 7.56 -4.36
C ALA A 113 8.30 7.86 -5.77
N TYR A 114 7.28 8.72 -5.84
CA TYR A 114 6.73 9.22 -7.08
C TYR A 114 7.83 9.83 -7.95
N THR A 115 7.72 9.57 -9.25
CA THR A 115 8.47 10.28 -10.28
C THR A 115 7.52 10.70 -11.39
N PRO A 116 7.81 11.78 -12.14
CA PRO A 116 6.98 12.18 -13.28
C PRO A 116 6.80 11.09 -14.34
N LYS A 117 7.70 10.09 -14.39
CA LYS A 117 7.58 8.95 -15.32
C LYS A 117 6.40 8.03 -15.01
N TRP A 118 5.88 8.04 -13.77
CA TRP A 118 4.67 7.29 -13.42
C TRP A 118 3.45 7.72 -14.25
N ARG A 119 3.46 8.95 -14.78
CA ARG A 119 2.40 9.43 -15.69
C ARG A 119 2.26 8.59 -16.97
N LYS A 120 3.36 7.96 -17.41
CA LYS A 120 3.42 7.09 -18.59
C LYS A 120 3.51 5.60 -18.25
N GLY A 121 3.49 5.25 -16.96
CA GLY A 121 3.80 3.90 -16.48
C GLY A 121 5.31 3.70 -16.37
N GLN A 122 5.84 3.75 -15.15
CA GLN A 122 7.25 3.49 -14.88
C GLN A 122 7.46 2.03 -14.48
N HIS A 123 8.40 1.37 -15.15
CA HIS A 123 8.80 0.01 -14.84
C HIS A 123 9.99 0.00 -13.87
N TYR A 124 9.95 -0.94 -12.93
CA TYR A 124 10.98 -1.23 -11.95
C TYR A 124 11.32 -2.71 -12.05
N ARG A 125 12.59 -3.06 -12.05
CA ARG A 125 13.08 -4.45 -12.16
C ARG A 125 14.02 -4.77 -11.01
N GLY A 126 14.15 -6.06 -10.70
CA GLY A 126 15.12 -6.52 -9.70
C GLY A 126 14.79 -6.06 -8.28
N ILE A 127 13.52 -5.76 -7.99
CA ILE A 127 13.13 -5.32 -6.65
C ILE A 127 13.14 -6.53 -5.71
N THR A 128 13.87 -6.38 -4.61
CA THR A 128 14.00 -7.38 -3.55
C THR A 128 13.41 -6.80 -2.27
N LEU A 129 12.78 -7.65 -1.47
CA LEU A 129 12.39 -7.36 -0.09
C LEU A 129 13.28 -8.21 0.82
N ASP A 130 13.99 -7.56 1.74
CA ASP A 130 15.06 -8.18 2.53
C ASP A 130 14.56 -9.27 3.48
N ARG A 131 15.51 -10.02 4.09
CA ARG A 131 15.18 -11.10 5.05
C ARG A 131 14.37 -10.63 6.26
N GLY A 132 14.48 -9.35 6.64
CA GLY A 132 13.66 -8.76 7.72
C GLY A 132 12.21 -8.50 7.32
N SER A 133 11.89 -8.53 6.01
CA SER A 133 10.53 -8.39 5.52
C SER A 133 9.75 -9.70 5.72
N HIS A 134 8.46 -9.61 6.07
CA HIS A 134 7.62 -10.78 6.30
C HIS A 134 7.38 -11.57 5.01
N SER A 135 7.40 -10.86 3.87
CA SER A 135 7.01 -11.39 2.58
C SER A 135 8.17 -11.95 1.77
N GLN A 136 9.40 -11.48 2.03
CA GLN A 136 10.67 -11.82 1.34
C GLN A 136 10.50 -12.07 -0.16
N ALA A 137 10.80 -11.08 -0.98
CA ALA A 137 10.64 -11.18 -2.42
C ALA A 137 11.96 -10.98 -3.15
N GLN A 138 12.10 -11.62 -4.30
CA GLN A 138 13.31 -11.54 -5.13
C GLN A 138 12.93 -11.34 -6.60
N GLY A 139 13.66 -10.45 -7.26
CA GLY A 139 13.50 -10.22 -8.69
C GLY A 139 12.10 -9.72 -9.09
N LEU A 140 11.41 -9.01 -8.19
CA LEU A 140 10.12 -8.44 -8.51
C LEU A 140 10.25 -7.44 -9.64
N GLU A 141 9.31 -7.54 -10.57
CA GLU A 141 9.15 -6.61 -11.68
C GLU A 141 7.81 -5.90 -11.53
N LEU A 142 7.83 -4.58 -11.42
CA LEU A 142 6.66 -3.76 -11.12
C LEU A 142 6.48 -2.70 -12.20
N ALA A 143 5.24 -2.39 -12.53
CA ALA A 143 4.87 -1.18 -13.27
C ALA A 143 3.96 -0.32 -12.39
N ILE A 144 4.30 0.97 -12.26
CA ILE A 144 3.52 1.94 -11.50
C ILE A 144 3.03 3.03 -12.45
N GLN A 145 1.72 3.26 -12.47
CA GLN A 145 1.08 4.24 -13.35
C GLN A 145 0.12 5.14 -12.58
N VAL A 146 0.18 6.45 -12.80
CA VAL A 146 -0.85 7.37 -12.31
C VAL A 146 -2.13 7.18 -13.11
N ILE A 147 -3.25 6.99 -12.41
CA ILE A 147 -4.57 6.97 -13.03
C ILE A 147 -5.10 8.40 -13.12
N ARG A 148 -5.42 8.83 -14.35
CA ARG A 148 -6.17 10.07 -14.57
C ARG A 148 -7.60 9.83 -14.15
N HIS A 149 -8.00 10.36 -13.00
CA HIS A 149 -9.39 10.29 -12.54
C HIS A 149 -9.82 11.62 -11.92
N LEU A 150 -9.92 12.65 -12.76
CA LEU A 150 -10.77 13.80 -12.46
C LEU A 150 -11.96 13.69 -13.43
N ARG A 151 -13.17 13.49 -12.87
CA ARG A 151 -14.38 13.75 -13.66
C ARG A 151 -14.53 15.27 -13.63
N HIS A 152 -14.31 15.92 -14.76
CA HIS A 152 -14.68 17.32 -14.97
C HIS A 152 -16.19 17.44 -15.01
#